data_AF-A0A836VYP5-F1
#
_entry.id   AF-A0A836VYP5-F1
#
_cell.length_a   1.000
_cell.length_b   1.000
_cell.length_c   1.000
_cell.angle_alpha   90.00
_cell.angle_beta   90.00
_cell.angle_gamma   90.00
#
_symmetry.space_group_name_H-M   'P 1'
#
loop_
_entity.id
_entity.type
_entity.pdbx_description
1 polymer ?
#
loop_
_entity_poly.entity_id
_entity_poly.type
_entity_poly.pdbx_seq_one_letter_code
_entity_poly.pdbx_strand_id
1 'polypeptide(L)' 'MTGKVLPINVDGAIATLLCELKIPPHLSNGLFIISRLAGMLAHIDEEKRREKPMRFIDPKECQYDGD' A
#
# COMPACT_ATOMS: atom_id res chain seq x y z
N MET A 1 5.32 -22.18 20.26
CA MET A 1 5.66 -20.78 19.95
C MET A 1 6.79 -20.81 18.94
N THR A 2 6.47 -20.60 17.67
CA THR A 2 7.34 -20.90 16.53
C THR A 2 8.48 -19.87 16.46
N GLY A 3 9.71 -20.32 16.66
CA GLY A 3 10.90 -19.50 16.92
C GLY A 3 11.47 -18.71 15.74
N LYS A 4 10.63 -17.95 15.03
CA LYS A 4 11.10 -16.93 14.08
C LYS A 4 10.84 -15.54 14.62
N VAL A 5 11.87 -14.71 14.61
CA VAL A 5 11.74 -13.27 14.85
C VAL A 5 10.98 -12.68 13.65
N LEU A 6 9.76 -12.20 13.90
CA LEU A 6 8.97 -11.49 12.92
C LEU A 6 9.17 -9.99 13.14
N PRO A 7 9.87 -9.28 12.22
CA PRO A 7 10.05 -7.84 12.36
C PRO A 7 8.70 -7.12 12.23
N ILE A 8 8.57 -5.99 12.93
CA ILE A 8 7.41 -5.11 12.77
C ILE A 8 7.43 -4.49 11.36
N ASN A 9 6.29 -4.52 10.67
CA ASN A 9 6.14 -3.85 9.38
C ASN A 9 5.92 -2.33 9.58
N VAL A 10 5.91 -1.58 8.48
CA VAL A 10 5.70 -0.13 8.53
C VAL A 10 4.33 0.25 9.11
N ASP A 11 3.29 -0.54 8.82
CA ASP A 11 1.94 -0.30 9.32
C ASP A 11 1.90 -0.40 10.85
N GLY A 12 2.53 -1.43 11.41
CA GLY A 12 2.66 -1.62 12.85
C GLY A 12 3.44 -0.50 13.51
N ALA A 13 4.56 -0.08 12.91
CA ALA A 13 5.37 1.02 13.43
C ALA A 13 4.59 2.35 13.45
N ILE A 14 3.89 2.67 12.37
CA ILE A 14 3.04 3.87 12.28
C ILE A 14 1.88 3.78 13.28
N ALA A 15 1.22 2.64 13.38
CA ALA A 15 0.11 2.43 14.32
C ALA A 15 0.56 2.63 15.78
N THR A 16 1.72 2.09 16.16
CA THR A 16 2.30 2.30 17.50
C THR A 16 2.51 3.79 17.77
N LEU A 17 3.11 4.53 16.83
CA LEU A 17 3.35 5.96 16.97
C LEU A 17 2.04 6.76 17.11
N LEU A 18 1.03 6.46 16.29
CA LEU A 18 -0.27 7.12 16.37
C LEU A 18 -0.99 6.86 17.69
N CYS A 19 -0.85 5.66 18.25
CA CYS A 19 -1.33 5.33 19.58
C CYS A 19 -0.60 6.13 20.68
N GLU A 20 0.73 6.27 20.61
CA GLU A 20 1.50 7.10 21.55
C GLU A 20 1.10 8.57 21.49
N LEU A 21 0.75 9.07 20.30
CA LEU A 21 0.21 10.41 20.08
C LEU A 21 -1.26 10.56 20.51
N LYS A 22 -1.88 9.51 21.04
CA LYS A 22 -3.30 9.46 21.47
C LYS A 22 -4.29 9.81 20.34
N ILE A 23 -3.93 9.50 19.10
CA ILE A 23 -4.84 9.65 17.96
C ILE A 23 -5.93 8.58 18.06
N PRO A 24 -7.22 8.93 17.93
CA PRO A 24 -8.30 7.96 17.88
C PRO A 24 -8.13 6.97 16.71
N PRO A 25 -8.31 5.66 16.90
CA PRO A 25 -8.08 4.65 15.86
C PRO A 25 -8.87 4.88 14.56
N HIS A 26 -10.07 5.47 14.65
CA HIS A 26 -10.90 5.77 13.48
C HIS A 26 -10.29 6.87 12.58
N LEU A 27 -9.42 7.75 13.11
CA LEU A 27 -8.70 8.76 12.34
C LEU A 27 -7.39 8.24 11.76
N SER A 28 -6.76 7.23 12.39
CA SER A 28 -5.48 6.65 11.96
C SER A 28 -5.52 6.10 10.53
N ASN A 29 -6.62 5.47 10.13
CA ASN A 29 -6.81 4.99 8.76
C ASN A 29 -6.80 6.14 7.74
N GLY A 30 -7.34 7.31 8.11
CA GLY A 30 -7.33 8.50 7.27
C GLY A 30 -5.91 8.99 7.02
N LEU A 31 -5.07 9.02 8.06
CA LEU A 31 -3.65 9.40 7.94
C LEU A 31 -2.89 8.45 7.00
N PHE A 32 -3.16 7.14 7.11
CA PHE A 32 -2.58 6.15 6.21
C PHE A 32 -2.96 6.42 4.75
N ILE A 33 -4.25 6.61 4.46
CA ILE A 33 -4.74 6.89 3.11
C ILE A 33 -4.11 8.17 2.53
N ILE A 34 -4.07 9.26 3.30
CA ILE A 34 -3.51 10.54 2.85
C ILE A 34 -2.04 10.39 2.45
N SER A 35 -1.25 9.67 3.25
CA SER A 35 0.17 9.44 2.95
C SER A 35 0.38 8.68 1.62
N ARG A 36 -0.51 7.73 1.30
CA ARG A 36 -0.43 6.94 0.07
C ARG A 36 -0.93 7.69 -1.16
N LEU A 37 -1.85 8.63 -0.98
CA LEU A 37 -2.49 9.37 -2.08
C LEU A 37 -1.46 10.12 -2.94
N ALA A 38 -0.47 10.77 -2.33
CA ALA A 38 0.56 11.51 -3.08
C ALA A 38 1.34 10.59 -4.05
N GLY A 39 1.73 9.41 -3.59
CA GLY A 39 2.43 8.42 -4.44
C GLY A 39 1.54 7.85 -5.55
N MET A 40 0.26 7.58 -5.24
CA MET A 40 -0.70 7.15 -6.27
C MET A 40 -0.87 8.21 -7.36
N LEU A 41 -1.02 9.49 -6.99
CA LEU A 41 -1.13 10.58 -7.95
C LEU A 41 0.12 10.71 -8.82
N ALA A 42 1.31 10.58 -8.24
CA ALA A 42 2.56 10.59 -8.98
C ALA A 42 2.62 9.44 -10.01
N HIS A 43 2.26 8.22 -9.61
CA HIS A 43 2.21 7.08 -10.54
C HIS A 43 1.15 7.25 -11.64
N ILE A 44 -0.01 7.85 -11.32
CA ILE A 44 -1.04 8.16 -12.33
C ILE A 44 -0.50 9.17 -13.36
N ASP A 45 0.18 10.23 -12.92
CA ASP A 45 0.79 11.20 -13.83
C ASP A 45 1.89 10.56 -14.69
N GLU A 46 2.73 9.75 -14.07
CA GLU A 46 3.83 9.05 -14.75
C GLU A 46 3.30 8.11 -15.84
N GLU A 47 2.33 7.25 -15.54
CA GLU A 47 1.73 6.32 -16.50
C GLU A 47 1.08 7.08 -17.66
N LYS A 48 0.33 8.16 -17.39
CA LYS A 48 -0.31 8.97 -18.44
C LYS A 48 0.68 9.66 -19.38
N ARG A 49 1.86 10.02 -18.88
CA ARG A 49 2.86 10.78 -19.65
C ARG A 49 3.83 9.90 -20.42
N ARG A 50 4.14 8.72 -19.88
CA ARG A 50 5.22 7.86 -20.41
C ARG A 50 4.71 6.65 -21.17
N GLU A 51 3.49 6.18 -20.87
CA GLU A 51 2.98 4.93 -21.42
C GLU A 51 1.82 5.16 -22.41
N LYS A 52 1.58 4.16 -23.26
CA LYS A 52 0.45 4.17 -24.18
C LYS A 52 -0.86 3.91 -23.42
N PRO A 53 -1.98 4.55 -23.80
CA PRO A 53 -3.29 4.21 -23.27
C PRO A 53 -3.57 2.70 -23.43
N MET A 54 -4.14 2.08 -22.39
CA MET A 54 -4.37 0.62 -22.32
C MET A 54 -3.10 -0.20 -22.55
N ARG A 55 -2.02 0.14 -21.83
CA ARG A 55 -0.80 -0.67 -21.82
C ARG A 55 -1.13 -2.11 -21.42
N PHE A 56 -0.64 -3.06 -22.22
CA PHE A 56 -0.79 -4.47 -21.96
C PHE A 56 -0.05 -4.85 -20.68
N ILE A 57 -0.80 -5.36 -19.70
CA ILE A 57 -0.25 -5.96 -18.48
C ILE A 57 -0.07 -7.44 -18.78
N ASP A 58 1.15 -7.98 -18.58
CA ASP A 58 1.49 -9.34 -19.01
C ASP A 58 0.61 -10.39 -18.31
N PRO A 59 -0.28 -11.10 -19.02
CA PRO A 59 -1.14 -12.13 -18.45
C PRO A 59 -0.36 -13.41 -18.11
N LYS A 60 0.91 -13.55 -18.51
CA LYS A 60 1.75 -14.71 -18.14
C LYS A 60 2.09 -14.76 -16.66
N GLU A 61 2.04 -13.62 -15.98
CA GLU A 61 2.21 -13.52 -14.53
C GLU A 61 0.90 -13.82 -13.76
N CYS A 62 -0.19 -14.10 -14.49
CA CYS A 62 -1.47 -14.47 -13.91
C CYS A 62 -1.70 -15.97 -14.06
N GLN A 63 -1.95 -16.66 -12.95
CA GLN A 63 -2.35 -18.06 -12.97
C GLN A 63 -3.88 -18.13 -13.02
N TYR A 64 -4.45 -18.70 -14.09
CA TYR A 64 -5.88 -18.97 -14.21
C TYR A 64 -6.18 -20.33 -13.57
N ASP A 65 -7.07 -20.35 -12.57
CA ASP A 65 -7.44 -21.55 -11.79
C ASP A 65 -8.57 -22.36 -12.44
N GLY A 66 -9.41 -21.74 -13.26
CA GLY A 66 -10.13 -22.40 -14.37
C GLY A 66 -11.11 -23.52 -14.05
N ASP A 67 -11.67 -23.57 -12.85
CA ASP A 67 -12.90 -24.33 -12.55
C ASP A 67 -14.18 -23.51 -12.86
#